data_AF-A0A7C8QHY0-F1
#
_entry.id   AF-A0A7C8QHY0-F1
#
_cell.length_a   1.000
_cell.length_b   1.000
_cell.length_c   1.000
_cell.angle_alpha   90.00
_cell.angle_beta   90.00
_cell.angle_gamma   90.00
#
_symmetry.space_group_name_H-M   'P 1'
#
loop_
_entity.id
_entity.type
_entity.pdbx_description
1 polymer ?
#
loop_
_entity_poly.entity_id
_entity_poly.type
_entity_poly.pdbx_seq_one_letter_code
_entity_poly.pdbx_strand_id
1 'polypeptide(L)'
;MRFHLIGILLAGWSTGVRAATGKISVNTKALILATDDSGKAAIGTLNGYGIPYDSIVMTDSGYTLPALTNSDGSCKYGVIVAFRQLYNSNSKGSWVSFIGSDQWQKIYDYQVACGVRLIHLGAVPNQWDFACSLVSSNDATESNSLYSTNHQFFLDTDVAKAEFPTANLKNPKNARFASTWHTPGWCDDTLLQYAWGMTSQNAFLYNEPLKLTNPASGTLATVSQPALGVINRYSSGREQMVFFTTFAQWAEASIYMNHIWINWAFRGIIPGRRQVLLGLQVDDLLLPTAVYAANYTYRLTVDDVVNHAKWQVDLNKRLAASNPGSEVFLEFGFNGNGAFIYDQTVLRLDKNGTCPISVTYTGPQPVTSLEYAKPPGTGNDLWPANQTYNWPDKCIFYDPIAKMFSQNNTGGDNINGVSDLFALVSHTFTHEGENPITYADSKREITYNQLFQAKSLFDKAKRFSPNGVIPPAITGLHNADAIKAWMEAGINYVVGDNTRAPLRNQVIIIQRLT
;
A
#
# COMPACT_ATOMS: atom_id res chain seq x y z
N MET A 1 37.72 -10.59 81.30
CA MET A 1 36.97 -11.73 80.74
C MET A 1 35.65 -11.21 80.20
N ARG A 2 35.33 -11.56 78.94
CA ARG A 2 34.35 -10.89 78.08
C ARG A 2 32.91 -11.36 78.36
N PHE A 3 31.97 -10.40 78.42
CA PHE A 3 30.53 -10.61 78.29
C PHE A 3 30.17 -11.07 76.87
N HIS A 4 29.29 -12.06 76.69
CA HIS A 4 28.55 -12.30 75.44
C HIS A 4 27.08 -12.66 75.76
N LEU A 5 26.17 -11.83 75.23
CA LEU A 5 24.75 -12.13 75.06
C LEU A 5 24.58 -13.24 74.02
N ILE A 6 23.60 -14.13 74.21
CA ILE A 6 23.09 -15.03 73.17
C ILE A 6 21.65 -14.64 72.86
N GLY A 7 21.43 -14.19 71.62
CA GLY A 7 20.13 -13.87 71.05
C GLY A 7 19.53 -15.06 70.30
N ILE A 8 18.20 -15.11 70.33
CA ILE A 8 17.30 -16.10 69.73
C ILE A 8 17.27 -15.95 68.20
N LEU A 9 17.23 -17.07 67.47
CA LEU A 9 16.92 -17.11 66.03
C LEU A 9 15.73 -18.05 65.77
N LEU A 10 14.61 -17.45 65.37
CA LEU A 10 13.42 -18.09 64.83
C LEU A 10 13.63 -18.39 63.33
N ALA A 11 13.35 -19.63 62.92
CA ALA A 11 13.44 -20.09 61.54
C ALA A 11 12.22 -19.63 60.72
N GLY A 12 12.45 -18.74 59.75
CA GLY A 12 11.47 -18.40 58.72
C GLY A 12 11.68 -19.28 57.49
N TRP A 13 10.63 -19.99 57.07
CA TRP A 13 10.58 -20.70 55.79
C TRP A 13 10.32 -19.66 54.68
N SER A 14 11.33 -19.38 53.87
CA SER A 14 11.17 -18.67 52.60
C SER A 14 11.15 -19.69 51.46
N THR A 15 9.98 -19.88 50.85
CA THR A 15 9.88 -20.53 49.53
C THR A 15 10.50 -19.59 48.52
N GLY A 16 11.76 -19.84 48.16
CA GLY A 16 12.47 -19.08 47.15
C GLY A 16 11.78 -19.20 45.79
N VAL A 17 11.25 -18.09 45.29
CA VAL A 17 10.96 -17.92 43.86
C VAL A 17 12.30 -17.95 43.14
N ARG A 18 12.61 -19.05 42.47
CA ARG A 18 13.68 -19.06 41.47
C ARG A 18 13.23 -18.17 40.32
N ALA A 19 13.76 -16.95 40.25
CA ALA A 19 13.78 -16.20 39.01
C ALA A 19 14.64 -16.99 38.01
N ALA A 20 13.99 -17.73 37.10
CA ALA A 20 14.68 -18.28 35.94
C ALA A 20 15.05 -17.10 35.04
N THR A 21 16.28 -16.60 35.17
CA THR A 21 16.92 -15.65 34.26
C THR A 21 17.29 -16.34 32.95
N GLY A 22 16.31 -16.99 32.30
CA GLY A 22 16.45 -17.50 30.95
C GLY A 22 16.35 -16.36 29.94
N LYS A 23 17.13 -16.42 28.86
CA LYS A 23 16.92 -15.54 27.70
C LYS A 23 15.53 -15.82 27.13
N ILE A 24 14.62 -14.87 27.25
CA ILE A 24 13.29 -14.96 26.64
C ILE A 24 13.46 -14.63 25.15
N SER A 25 13.12 -15.59 24.29
CA SER A 25 13.08 -15.40 22.84
C SER A 25 11.65 -15.16 22.40
N VAL A 26 11.44 -14.09 21.63
CA VAL A 26 10.15 -13.69 21.08
C VAL A 26 10.26 -13.59 19.57
N ASN A 27 9.45 -14.37 18.85
CA ASN A 27 9.36 -14.29 17.40
C ASN A 27 8.59 -13.02 17.00
N THR A 28 9.01 -12.35 15.92
CA THR A 28 8.40 -11.11 15.41
C THR A 28 7.15 -11.35 14.53
N LYS A 29 6.45 -12.47 14.77
CA LYS A 29 5.20 -12.84 14.10
C LYS A 29 3.98 -12.21 14.79
N ALA A 30 2.98 -11.79 14.03
CA ALA A 30 1.70 -11.32 14.58
C ALA A 30 0.68 -12.47 14.73
N LEU A 31 -0.11 -12.46 15.80
CA LEU A 31 -1.32 -13.29 15.91
C LEU A 31 -2.55 -12.41 15.70
N ILE A 32 -3.32 -12.67 14.65
CA ILE A 32 -4.57 -11.97 14.34
C ILE A 32 -5.75 -12.84 14.76
N LEU A 33 -6.53 -12.36 15.72
CA LEU A 33 -7.73 -13.01 16.23
C LEU A 33 -8.96 -12.21 15.78
N ALA A 34 -9.88 -12.89 15.10
CA ALA A 34 -11.15 -12.32 14.65
C ALA A 34 -12.28 -13.35 14.77
N THR A 35 -13.52 -12.87 14.73
CA THR A 35 -14.76 -13.67 14.76
C THR A 35 -15.51 -13.63 13.42
N ASP A 36 -14.92 -12.96 12.43
CA ASP A 36 -15.35 -12.84 11.06
C ASP A 36 -14.13 -12.46 10.18
N ASP A 37 -14.37 -12.06 8.93
CA ASP A 37 -13.33 -11.68 7.98
C ASP A 37 -12.62 -10.34 8.29
N SER A 38 -12.95 -9.65 9.39
CA SER A 38 -12.36 -8.35 9.75
C SER A 38 -10.84 -8.38 9.82
N GLY A 39 -10.24 -9.53 10.16
CA GLY A 39 -8.79 -9.73 10.20
C GLY A 39 -8.08 -9.34 8.90
N LYS A 40 -8.76 -9.44 7.74
CA LYS A 40 -8.25 -9.03 6.42
C LYS A 40 -7.83 -7.56 6.37
N ALA A 41 -8.43 -6.70 7.20
CA ALA A 41 -8.10 -5.28 7.27
C ALA A 41 -6.69 -5.01 7.81
N ALA A 42 -6.10 -5.90 8.61
CA ALA A 42 -4.72 -5.81 9.07
C ALA A 42 -3.74 -6.53 8.12
N ILE A 43 -4.17 -7.67 7.55
CA ILE A 43 -3.33 -8.55 6.74
C ILE A 43 -2.72 -7.83 5.52
N GLY A 44 -3.49 -7.00 4.81
CA GLY A 44 -2.98 -6.26 3.66
C GLY A 44 -1.77 -5.37 4.02
N THR A 45 -1.86 -4.65 5.14
CA THR A 45 -0.75 -3.83 5.63
C THR A 45 0.42 -4.67 6.13
N LEU A 46 0.17 -5.77 6.86
CA LEU A 46 1.24 -6.69 7.31
C LEU A 46 2.03 -7.27 6.13
N ASN A 47 1.35 -7.72 5.07
CA ASN A 47 1.97 -8.13 3.81
C ASN A 47 2.79 -6.98 3.18
N GLY A 48 2.25 -5.75 3.23
CA GLY A 48 2.95 -4.54 2.79
C GLY A 48 4.30 -4.32 3.48
N TYR A 49 4.37 -4.59 4.78
CA TYR A 49 5.62 -4.55 5.54
C TYR A 49 6.48 -5.80 5.33
N GLY A 50 5.88 -6.96 5.05
CA GLY A 50 6.54 -8.27 5.07
C GLY A 50 6.53 -8.94 6.45
N ILE A 51 5.67 -8.51 7.37
CA ILE A 51 5.58 -9.07 8.72
C ILE A 51 4.84 -10.42 8.65
N PRO A 52 5.42 -11.53 9.15
CA PRO A 52 4.73 -12.80 9.20
C PRO A 52 3.58 -12.76 10.21
N TYR A 53 2.50 -13.49 9.92
CA TYR A 53 1.35 -13.57 10.82
C TYR A 53 0.70 -14.95 10.80
N ASP A 54 -0.01 -15.28 11.88
CA ASP A 54 -1.08 -16.28 11.88
C ASP A 54 -2.41 -15.55 12.01
N SER A 55 -3.42 -16.00 11.27
CA SER A 55 -4.79 -15.47 11.37
C SER A 55 -5.75 -16.58 11.75
N ILE A 56 -6.49 -16.34 12.83
CA ILE A 56 -7.51 -17.24 13.36
C ILE A 56 -8.85 -16.52 13.27
N VAL A 57 -9.75 -17.10 12.47
CA VAL A 57 -11.16 -16.70 12.41
C VAL A 57 -11.95 -17.72 13.21
N MET A 58 -12.50 -17.29 14.34
CA MET A 58 -13.31 -18.10 15.23
C MET A 58 -14.74 -18.16 14.69
N THR A 59 -15.30 -19.35 14.56
CA THR A 59 -16.62 -19.55 13.94
C THR A 59 -17.78 -19.57 14.94
N ASP A 60 -17.50 -19.79 16.23
CA ASP A 60 -18.52 -19.81 17.28
C ASP A 60 -17.91 -19.54 18.67
N SER A 61 -18.78 -19.37 19.66
CA SER A 61 -18.44 -19.21 21.07
C SER A 61 -17.90 -20.48 21.75
N GLY A 62 -17.10 -20.29 22.80
CA GLY A 62 -16.41 -21.39 23.49
C GLY A 62 -15.10 -21.81 22.84
N TYR A 63 -14.56 -20.99 21.95
CA TYR A 63 -13.31 -21.27 21.26
C TYR A 63 -12.14 -21.32 22.24
N THR A 64 -11.27 -22.33 22.08
CA THR A 64 -10.03 -22.47 22.86
C THR A 64 -8.83 -22.04 22.02
N LEU A 65 -8.05 -21.09 22.53
CA LEU A 65 -6.88 -20.59 21.82
C LEU A 65 -5.80 -21.67 21.69
N PRO A 66 -5.08 -21.73 20.56
CA PRO A 66 -3.90 -22.58 20.45
C PRO A 66 -2.79 -22.10 21.39
N ALA A 67 -1.80 -22.96 21.63
CA ALA A 67 -0.65 -22.61 22.47
C ALA A 67 0.10 -21.39 21.91
N LEU A 68 0.25 -20.36 22.75
CA LEU A 68 0.96 -19.11 22.44
C LEU A 68 2.48 -19.24 22.55
N THR A 69 2.97 -20.32 23.14
CA THR A 69 4.39 -20.67 23.23
C THR A 69 4.70 -21.90 22.37
N ASN A 70 5.95 -22.02 21.95
CA ASN A 70 6.49 -23.23 21.33
C ASN A 70 6.74 -24.31 22.39
N SER A 71 6.98 -25.55 21.95
CA SER A 71 7.28 -26.68 22.84
C SER A 71 8.57 -26.48 23.65
N ASP A 72 9.48 -25.62 23.18
CA ASP A 72 10.71 -25.24 23.87
C ASP A 72 10.54 -24.07 24.87
N GLY A 73 9.31 -23.55 25.00
CA GLY A 73 8.98 -22.43 25.88
C GLY A 73 9.19 -21.03 25.27
N SER A 74 9.69 -20.92 24.04
CA SER A 74 9.82 -19.62 23.36
C SER A 74 8.46 -19.00 22.98
N CYS A 75 8.40 -17.68 22.93
CA CYS A 75 7.19 -16.91 22.65
C CYS A 75 6.94 -16.84 21.13
N LYS A 76 5.79 -17.35 20.66
CA LYS A 76 5.50 -17.48 19.20
C LYS A 76 5.20 -16.18 18.48
N TYR A 77 4.70 -15.18 19.20
CA TYR A 77 4.16 -13.96 18.63
C TYR A 77 4.71 -12.73 19.32
N GLY A 78 5.09 -11.72 18.54
CA GLY A 78 5.56 -10.42 19.01
C GLY A 78 4.43 -9.43 19.26
N VAL A 79 3.22 -9.74 18.76
CA VAL A 79 1.99 -8.98 18.97
C VAL A 79 0.77 -9.90 18.88
N ILE A 80 -0.25 -9.62 19.68
CA ILE A 80 -1.59 -10.19 19.52
C ILE A 80 -2.54 -9.05 19.14
N VAL A 81 -3.34 -9.25 18.09
CA VAL A 81 -4.33 -8.29 17.59
C VAL A 81 -5.70 -8.94 17.67
N ALA A 82 -6.61 -8.35 18.43
CA ALA A 82 -7.97 -8.83 18.61
C ALA A 82 -8.97 -7.85 17.99
N PHE A 83 -9.78 -8.34 17.06
CA PHE A 83 -10.86 -7.57 16.46
C PHE A 83 -12.13 -7.67 17.30
N ARG A 84 -12.81 -6.53 17.52
CA ARG A 84 -14.12 -6.41 18.18
C ARG A 84 -14.19 -7.05 19.57
N GLN A 85 -13.06 -7.07 20.29
CA GLN A 85 -12.90 -7.80 21.57
C GLN A 85 -13.38 -9.26 21.48
N LEU A 86 -13.30 -9.84 20.27
CA LEU A 86 -13.77 -11.17 19.92
C LEU A 86 -15.25 -11.41 20.25
N TYR A 87 -16.09 -10.36 20.19
CA TYR A 87 -17.54 -10.49 20.23
C TYR A 87 -18.12 -10.68 18.83
N ASN A 88 -19.10 -11.58 18.72
CA ASN A 88 -19.97 -11.68 17.55
C ASN A 88 -21.29 -12.38 17.90
N SER A 89 -22.21 -12.44 16.95
CA SER A 89 -23.37 -13.33 17.02
C SER A 89 -22.92 -14.78 16.88
N ASN A 90 -23.22 -15.61 17.88
CA ASN A 90 -22.98 -17.05 17.82
C ASN A 90 -23.96 -17.78 16.89
N SER A 91 -23.82 -19.10 16.73
CA SER A 91 -24.73 -19.93 15.92
C SER A 91 -26.20 -19.88 16.35
N LYS A 92 -26.50 -19.42 17.57
CA LYS A 92 -27.85 -19.20 18.11
C LYS A 92 -28.35 -17.76 17.95
N GLY A 93 -27.60 -16.90 17.26
CA GLY A 93 -27.91 -15.48 17.05
C GLY A 93 -27.70 -14.59 18.28
N SER A 94 -27.06 -15.09 19.35
CA SER A 94 -26.78 -14.32 20.57
C SER A 94 -25.44 -13.61 20.46
N TRP A 95 -25.39 -12.31 20.79
CA TRP A 95 -24.15 -11.52 20.84
C TRP A 95 -23.32 -11.90 22.07
N VAL A 96 -22.17 -12.55 21.87
CA VAL A 96 -21.33 -13.10 22.94
C VAL A 96 -19.85 -12.98 22.61
N SER A 97 -18.98 -13.03 23.62
CA SER A 97 -17.54 -13.22 23.39
C SER A 97 -17.29 -14.65 22.93
N PHE A 98 -16.43 -14.82 21.94
CA PHE A 98 -16.14 -16.14 21.37
C PHE A 98 -15.13 -16.92 22.21
N ILE A 99 -14.41 -16.26 23.12
CA ILE A 99 -13.51 -16.89 24.08
C ILE A 99 -13.89 -16.54 25.52
N GLY A 100 -13.63 -17.46 26.45
CA GLY A 100 -13.88 -17.26 27.88
C GLY A 100 -12.85 -16.35 28.56
N SER A 101 -13.14 -15.96 29.80
CA SER A 101 -12.23 -15.15 30.63
C SER A 101 -10.90 -15.88 30.93
N ASP A 102 -10.91 -17.20 31.00
CA ASP A 102 -9.71 -18.04 31.13
C ASP A 102 -8.78 -17.92 29.91
N GLN A 103 -9.36 -17.81 28.71
CA GLN A 103 -8.59 -17.63 27.48
C GLN A 103 -8.03 -16.21 27.36
N TRP A 104 -8.79 -15.20 27.78
CA TRP A 104 -8.28 -13.83 27.92
C TRP A 104 -7.13 -13.76 28.92
N GLN A 105 -7.25 -14.45 30.05
CA GLN A 105 -6.18 -14.53 31.03
C GLN A 105 -4.90 -15.14 30.45
N LYS A 106 -4.99 -16.17 29.57
CA LYS A 106 -3.82 -16.70 28.86
C LYS A 106 -3.13 -15.66 27.97
N ILE A 107 -3.89 -14.79 27.29
CA ILE A 107 -3.33 -13.67 26.51
C ILE A 107 -2.59 -12.72 27.45
N TYR A 108 -3.21 -12.38 28.58
CA TYR A 108 -2.65 -11.45 29.57
C TYR A 108 -1.38 -11.99 30.24
N ASP A 109 -1.37 -13.26 30.61
CA ASP A 109 -0.20 -13.94 31.16
C ASP A 109 0.93 -13.99 30.13
N TYR A 110 0.60 -14.23 28.86
CA TYR A 110 1.56 -14.19 27.75
C TYR A 110 2.16 -12.79 27.55
N GLN A 111 1.38 -11.72 27.69
CA GLN A 111 1.90 -10.35 27.64
C GLN A 111 2.97 -10.11 28.72
N VAL A 112 2.69 -10.53 29.96
CA VAL A 112 3.61 -10.36 31.09
C VAL A 112 4.86 -11.22 30.91
N ALA A 113 4.68 -12.50 30.54
CA ALA A 113 5.78 -13.44 30.38
C ALA A 113 6.71 -13.09 29.19
N CYS A 114 6.16 -12.57 28.09
CA CYS A 114 6.90 -12.33 26.85
C CYS A 114 7.18 -10.85 26.55
N GLY A 115 6.67 -9.91 27.35
CA GLY A 115 6.78 -8.46 27.07
C GLY A 115 6.03 -8.01 25.81
N VAL A 116 4.99 -8.76 25.42
CA VAL A 116 4.24 -8.58 24.18
C VAL A 116 3.06 -7.63 24.36
N ARG A 117 2.84 -6.77 23.36
CA ARG A 117 1.74 -5.79 23.32
C ARG A 117 0.47 -6.40 22.74
N LEU A 118 -0.69 -5.99 23.26
CA LEU A 118 -2.01 -6.39 22.79
C LEU A 118 -2.69 -5.22 22.06
N ILE A 119 -3.25 -5.50 20.89
CA ILE A 119 -3.96 -4.50 20.08
C ILE A 119 -5.43 -4.87 20.02
N HIS A 120 -6.31 -3.90 20.28
CA HIS A 120 -7.75 -4.04 20.09
C HIS A 120 -8.20 -3.15 18.93
N LEU A 121 -8.77 -3.76 17.90
CA LEU A 121 -9.31 -3.05 16.73
C LEU A 121 -10.83 -3.16 16.72
N GLY A 122 -11.54 -2.02 16.70
CA GLY A 122 -13.01 -2.00 16.76
C GLY A 122 -13.58 -2.34 18.12
N ALA A 123 -12.91 -1.96 19.20
CA ALA A 123 -13.42 -2.10 20.56
C ALA A 123 -14.49 -1.03 20.87
N VAL A 124 -15.32 -1.29 21.88
CA VAL A 124 -16.27 -0.31 22.41
C VAL A 124 -15.70 0.29 23.69
N PRO A 125 -15.65 1.63 23.84
CA PRO A 125 -15.17 2.28 25.06
C PRO A 125 -15.93 1.79 26.30
N ASN A 126 -15.18 1.40 27.34
CA ASN A 126 -15.74 1.04 28.64
C ASN A 126 -14.72 1.27 29.77
N GLN A 127 -15.24 1.51 30.98
CA GLN A 127 -14.42 1.99 32.09
C GLN A 127 -13.57 0.89 32.72
N TRP A 128 -13.93 -0.38 32.51
CA TRP A 128 -13.28 -1.53 33.13
C TRP A 128 -12.05 -1.98 32.36
N ASP A 129 -12.15 -2.04 31.03
CA ASP A 129 -11.08 -2.54 30.16
C ASP A 129 -10.16 -1.41 29.67
N PHE A 130 -10.68 -0.18 29.54
CA PHE A 130 -10.03 0.89 28.80
C PHE A 130 -9.95 2.24 29.53
N ALA A 131 -10.56 2.36 30.73
CA ALA A 131 -10.70 3.62 31.46
C ALA A 131 -11.33 4.74 30.60
N CYS A 132 -12.36 4.37 29.84
CA CYS A 132 -13.12 5.28 28.97
C CYS A 132 -14.63 5.03 29.14
N SER A 133 -15.46 5.98 28.76
CA SER A 133 -16.92 5.79 28.68
C SER A 133 -17.41 6.03 27.26
N LEU A 134 -18.38 5.25 26.79
CA LEU A 134 -18.96 5.43 25.47
C LEU A 134 -19.72 6.77 25.41
N VAL A 135 -19.40 7.61 24.43
CA VAL A 135 -20.22 8.78 24.10
C VAL A 135 -21.47 8.27 23.37
N SER A 136 -22.64 8.46 24.00
CA SER A 136 -23.92 7.94 23.50
C SER A 136 -25.08 8.91 23.73
N SER A 137 -26.13 8.75 22.93
CA SER A 137 -27.36 9.53 22.99
C SER A 137 -28.55 8.62 23.31
N ASN A 138 -29.57 9.16 23.99
CA ASN A 138 -30.85 8.48 24.12
C ASN A 138 -31.70 8.59 22.83
N ASP A 139 -31.29 9.43 21.87
CA ASP A 139 -31.90 9.51 20.55
C ASP A 139 -31.19 8.57 19.56
N ALA A 140 -31.96 7.72 18.88
CA ALA A 140 -31.42 6.71 17.97
C ALA A 140 -30.83 7.32 16.69
N THR A 141 -31.37 8.44 16.21
CA THR A 141 -30.87 9.13 15.02
C THR A 141 -29.54 9.82 15.32
N GLU A 142 -29.46 10.53 16.45
CA GLU A 142 -28.22 11.09 16.96
C GLU A 142 -27.19 10.00 17.20
N SER A 143 -27.55 8.87 17.80
CA SER A 143 -26.65 7.72 18.00
C SER A 143 -26.11 7.18 16.68
N ASN A 144 -26.95 6.97 15.66
CA ASN A 144 -26.48 6.56 14.34
C ASN A 144 -25.52 7.60 13.75
N SER A 145 -25.80 8.89 13.94
CA SER A 145 -24.93 9.98 13.52
C SER A 145 -23.61 10.03 14.29
N LEU A 146 -23.54 9.55 15.53
CA LEU A 146 -22.29 9.49 16.29
C LEU A 146 -21.34 8.43 15.77
N TYR A 147 -21.89 7.36 15.17
CA TYR A 147 -21.14 6.13 14.92
C TYR A 147 -20.90 5.76 13.46
N SER A 148 -21.68 6.33 12.53
CA SER A 148 -21.65 5.91 11.12
C SER A 148 -21.42 7.04 10.12
N THR A 149 -21.29 8.28 10.59
CA THR A 149 -21.02 9.45 9.75
C THR A 149 -19.58 9.52 9.31
N ASN A 150 -19.35 10.31 8.26
CA ASN A 150 -18.03 10.58 7.73
C ASN A 150 -17.26 11.60 8.60
N HIS A 151 -17.10 11.32 9.89
CA HIS A 151 -16.43 12.22 10.81
C HIS A 151 -14.92 12.32 10.52
N GLN A 152 -14.33 13.49 10.79
CA GLN A 152 -12.87 13.66 10.75
C GLN A 152 -12.20 13.01 11.96
N PHE A 153 -10.96 12.55 11.78
CA PHE A 153 -10.13 12.10 12.89
C PHE A 153 -8.77 12.77 12.91
N PHE A 154 -8.20 12.86 14.11
CA PHE A 154 -6.96 13.57 14.39
C PHE A 154 -6.01 12.69 15.17
N LEU A 155 -4.73 12.69 14.77
CA LEU A 155 -3.64 12.07 15.53
C LEU A 155 -3.04 13.11 16.49
N ASP A 156 -2.88 12.73 17.75
CA ASP A 156 -2.03 13.46 18.69
C ASP A 156 -0.56 13.26 18.32
N THR A 157 0.08 14.30 17.78
CA THR A 157 1.45 14.19 17.30
C THR A 157 2.49 14.11 18.43
N ASP A 158 2.15 14.56 19.64
CA ASP A 158 3.09 14.51 20.75
C ASP A 158 3.07 13.13 21.40
N VAL A 159 1.89 12.53 21.55
CA VAL A 159 1.77 11.12 21.92
C VAL A 159 2.40 10.23 20.84
N ALA A 160 2.20 10.52 19.55
CA ALA A 160 2.83 9.76 18.46
C ALA A 160 4.37 9.75 18.52
N LYS A 161 4.99 10.90 18.80
CA LYS A 161 6.45 11.01 18.96
C LYS A 161 6.95 10.26 20.19
N ALA A 162 6.18 10.27 21.28
CA ALA A 162 6.56 9.59 22.51
C ALA A 162 6.41 8.07 22.42
N GLU A 163 5.33 7.60 21.79
CA GLU A 163 4.90 6.20 21.88
C GLU A 163 5.29 5.35 20.66
N PHE A 164 5.30 5.93 19.46
CA PHE A 164 5.60 5.24 18.21
C PHE A 164 6.34 6.13 17.20
N PRO A 165 7.50 6.72 17.58
CA PRO A 165 8.21 7.71 16.76
C PRO A 165 8.63 7.18 15.38
N THR A 166 8.95 5.90 15.27
CA THR A 166 9.35 5.26 14.00
C THR A 166 8.20 5.13 13.00
N ALA A 167 6.94 5.27 13.45
CA ALA A 167 5.81 5.40 12.55
C ALA A 167 5.94 6.64 11.67
N ASN A 168 6.56 7.71 12.18
CA ASN A 168 6.75 8.99 11.49
C ASN A 168 5.46 9.51 10.84
N LEU A 169 4.35 9.37 11.56
CA LEU A 169 3.02 9.75 11.08
C LEU A 169 2.78 11.24 11.33
N LYS A 170 2.22 11.89 10.31
CA LYS A 170 1.71 13.26 10.42
C LYS A 170 0.21 13.18 10.70
N ASN A 171 -0.32 14.20 11.38
CA ASN A 171 -1.77 14.34 11.53
C ASN A 171 -2.42 14.41 10.13
N PRO A 172 -3.39 13.54 9.82
CA PRO A 172 -3.90 13.40 8.48
C PRO A 172 -4.89 14.53 8.19
N LYS A 173 -4.46 15.53 7.43
CA LYS A 173 -5.32 16.66 7.05
C LYS A 173 -6.53 16.16 6.27
N ASN A 174 -7.74 16.46 6.76
CA ASN A 174 -9.02 16.12 6.15
C ASN A 174 -9.32 14.61 6.00
N ALA A 175 -8.63 13.72 6.72
CA ALA A 175 -8.99 12.31 6.69
C ALA A 175 -10.28 12.06 7.49
N ARG A 176 -11.12 11.16 6.97
CA ARG A 176 -12.45 10.89 7.51
C ARG A 176 -12.75 9.40 7.52
N PHE A 177 -13.69 8.99 8.37
CA PHE A 177 -14.24 7.64 8.39
C PHE A 177 -15.25 7.45 7.27
N ALA A 178 -14.77 7.20 6.04
CA ALA A 178 -15.65 6.80 4.96
C ALA A 178 -16.21 5.40 5.25
N SER A 179 -17.51 5.30 5.54
CA SER A 179 -18.28 4.05 5.68
C SER A 179 -17.75 3.04 6.72
N THR A 180 -16.98 3.48 7.72
CA THR A 180 -16.51 2.63 8.83
C THR A 180 -17.15 3.06 10.14
N TRP A 181 -17.76 2.10 10.83
CA TRP A 181 -18.36 2.32 12.14
C TRP A 181 -17.31 2.69 13.18
N HIS A 182 -17.60 3.65 14.04
CA HIS A 182 -16.74 4.07 15.14
C HIS A 182 -17.57 4.41 16.38
N THR A 183 -16.96 4.35 17.55
CA THR A 183 -17.64 4.55 18.84
C THR A 183 -16.79 5.49 19.69
N PRO A 184 -16.95 6.81 19.56
CA PRO A 184 -16.15 7.78 20.30
C PRO A 184 -16.29 7.57 21.81
N GLY A 185 -15.18 7.67 22.52
CA GLY A 185 -15.09 7.55 23.98
C GLY A 185 -14.78 8.88 24.65
N TRP A 186 -15.24 9.06 25.88
CA TRP A 186 -14.70 10.04 26.81
C TRP A 186 -13.75 9.31 27.76
N CYS A 187 -12.47 9.66 27.75
CA CYS A 187 -11.45 9.02 28.57
C CYS A 187 -10.81 10.06 29.47
N ASP A 188 -10.73 9.75 30.76
CA ASP A 188 -10.29 10.67 31.81
C ASP A 188 -9.64 9.87 32.94
N ASP A 189 -8.61 10.43 33.56
CA ASP A 189 -7.85 9.76 34.62
C ASP A 189 -8.72 9.37 35.83
N THR A 190 -9.85 10.06 36.06
CA THR A 190 -10.82 9.68 37.09
C THR A 190 -11.46 8.31 36.84
N LEU A 191 -11.43 7.80 35.59
CA LEU A 191 -11.93 6.48 35.25
C LEU A 191 -10.94 5.35 35.58
N LEU A 192 -9.66 5.66 35.85
CA LEU A 192 -8.66 4.65 36.23
C LEU A 192 -9.04 3.91 37.51
N GLN A 193 -9.80 4.53 38.42
CA GLN A 193 -10.27 3.89 39.64
C GLN A 193 -11.17 2.66 39.38
N TYR A 194 -11.76 2.58 38.19
CA TYR A 194 -12.60 1.48 37.76
C TYR A 194 -11.79 0.39 37.04
N ALA A 195 -10.70 0.74 36.37
CA ALA A 195 -9.88 -0.19 35.60
C ALA A 195 -8.82 -0.88 36.48
N TRP A 196 -9.13 -2.07 36.98
CA TRP A 196 -8.28 -2.77 37.96
C TRP A 196 -6.85 -3.00 37.45
N GLY A 197 -5.87 -2.48 38.21
CA GLY A 197 -4.45 -2.61 37.92
C GLY A 197 -3.93 -1.69 36.80
N MET A 198 -4.79 -0.90 36.14
CA MET A 198 -4.37 0.08 35.15
C MET A 198 -3.66 1.24 35.85
N THR A 199 -2.50 1.63 35.35
CA THR A 199 -1.67 2.70 35.91
C THR A 199 -1.71 3.97 35.07
N SER A 200 -2.06 3.87 33.79
CA SER A 200 -2.25 5.03 32.92
C SER A 200 -3.11 4.71 31.70
N GLN A 201 -3.76 5.76 31.19
CA GLN A 201 -4.53 5.78 29.96
C GLN A 201 -4.16 7.04 29.17
N ASN A 202 -3.59 6.88 27.98
CA ASN A 202 -3.20 8.00 27.12
C ASN A 202 -4.01 7.95 25.82
N ALA A 203 -4.84 8.95 25.55
CA ALA A 203 -5.51 9.05 24.25
C ALA A 203 -4.52 9.54 23.18
N PHE A 204 -4.58 8.95 21.98
CA PHE A 204 -3.67 9.29 20.87
C PHE A 204 -4.40 9.60 19.56
N LEU A 205 -5.68 9.24 19.48
CA LEU A 205 -6.50 9.43 18.30
C LEU A 205 -7.84 10.03 18.74
N TYR A 206 -8.30 11.07 18.06
CA TYR A 206 -9.51 11.81 18.42
C TYR A 206 -10.46 11.95 17.25
N ASN A 207 -11.75 12.01 17.56
CA ASN A 207 -12.79 12.43 16.64
C ASN A 207 -12.87 13.96 16.59
N GLU A 208 -13.55 14.51 15.59
CA GLU A 208 -14.00 15.90 15.65
C GLU A 208 -14.93 16.15 16.84
N PRO A 209 -15.01 17.40 17.37
CA PRO A 209 -15.84 17.70 18.54
C PRO A 209 -17.30 17.29 18.33
N LEU A 210 -17.89 16.67 19.35
CA LEU A 210 -19.27 16.20 19.31
C LEU A 210 -20.14 17.04 20.23
N LYS A 211 -21.35 17.35 19.77
CA LYS A 211 -22.39 18.03 20.54
C LYS A 211 -23.67 17.22 20.46
N LEU A 212 -24.14 16.78 21.62
CA LEU A 212 -25.32 15.95 21.78
C LEU A 212 -26.49 16.80 22.29
N THR A 213 -27.66 16.54 21.74
CA THR A 213 -28.92 17.17 22.12
C THR A 213 -29.65 16.36 23.19
N ASN A 214 -29.44 15.04 23.23
CA ASN A 214 -30.05 14.14 24.22
C ASN A 214 -29.02 13.13 24.76
N PRO A 215 -27.96 13.58 25.46
CA PRO A 215 -26.90 12.69 25.93
C PRO A 215 -27.45 11.61 26.86
N ALA A 216 -26.95 10.38 26.69
CA ALA A 216 -27.24 9.29 27.62
C ALA A 216 -26.66 9.57 29.02
N SER A 217 -27.18 8.89 30.03
CA SER A 217 -26.68 9.03 31.41
C SER A 217 -25.17 8.81 31.48
N GLY A 218 -24.44 9.76 32.06
CA GLY A 218 -22.98 9.71 32.17
C GLY A 218 -22.22 10.22 30.92
N THR A 219 -22.91 10.65 29.86
CA THR A 219 -22.31 11.29 28.69
C THR A 219 -22.42 12.82 28.82
N LEU A 220 -21.34 13.54 28.46
CA LEU A 220 -21.36 15.00 28.40
C LEU A 220 -22.12 15.50 27.17
N ALA A 221 -22.88 16.59 27.30
CA ALA A 221 -23.59 17.22 26.18
C ALA A 221 -22.64 17.78 25.10
N THR A 222 -21.40 18.13 25.47
CA THR A 222 -20.35 18.53 24.53
C THR A 222 -19.08 17.79 24.90
N VAL A 223 -18.47 17.12 23.91
CA VAL A 223 -17.20 16.41 24.05
C VAL A 223 -16.22 17.02 23.04
N SER A 224 -15.24 17.77 23.53
CA SER A 224 -14.31 18.55 22.68
C SER A 224 -13.29 17.66 21.96
N GLN A 225 -12.82 16.60 22.61
CA GLN A 225 -11.85 15.64 22.06
C GLN A 225 -12.30 14.21 22.36
N PRO A 226 -13.35 13.71 21.70
CA PRO A 226 -13.78 12.34 21.88
C PRO A 226 -12.66 11.40 21.41
N ALA A 227 -12.19 10.53 22.29
CA ALA A 227 -11.14 9.59 21.98
C ALA A 227 -11.64 8.52 21.00
N LEU A 228 -10.80 8.18 20.04
CA LEU A 228 -10.95 7.07 19.10
C LEU A 228 -9.84 6.04 19.25
N GLY A 229 -8.83 6.34 20.07
CA GLY A 229 -7.83 5.35 20.44
C GLY A 229 -7.05 5.75 21.68
N VAL A 230 -6.73 4.74 22.49
CA VAL A 230 -6.00 4.88 23.76
C VAL A 230 -4.90 3.85 23.90
N ILE A 231 -3.86 4.20 24.65
CA ILE A 231 -2.82 3.28 25.13
C ILE A 231 -3.04 3.11 26.63
N ASN A 232 -3.20 1.88 27.09
CA ASN A 232 -3.32 1.54 28.51
C ASN A 232 -2.07 0.79 28.99
N ARG A 233 -1.65 1.09 30.22
CA ARG A 233 -0.59 0.37 30.93
C ARG A 233 -1.07 -0.13 32.26
N TYR A 234 -0.52 -1.25 32.71
CA TYR A 234 -0.90 -1.90 33.97
C TYR A 234 0.31 -2.10 34.87
N SER A 235 0.08 -2.16 36.18
CA SER A 235 1.10 -2.43 37.19
C SER A 235 1.76 -3.81 37.03
N SER A 236 1.09 -4.74 36.34
CA SER A 236 1.63 -6.05 35.95
C SER A 236 2.66 -6.00 34.83
N GLY A 237 2.87 -4.85 34.19
CA GLY A 237 3.71 -4.69 33.00
C GLY A 237 2.99 -4.94 31.68
N ARG A 238 1.68 -5.25 31.70
CA ARG A 238 0.87 -5.32 30.48
C ARG A 238 0.76 -3.95 29.83
N GLU A 239 0.74 -3.96 28.50
CA GLU A 239 0.48 -2.78 27.66
C GLU A 239 -0.54 -3.15 26.57
N GLN A 240 -1.52 -2.29 26.32
CA GLN A 240 -2.43 -2.45 25.19
C GLN A 240 -2.70 -1.14 24.46
N MET A 241 -2.97 -1.24 23.16
CA MET A 241 -3.43 -0.12 22.34
C MET A 241 -4.79 -0.47 21.75
N VAL A 242 -5.72 0.46 21.84
CA VAL A 242 -7.14 0.23 21.57
C VAL A 242 -7.60 1.26 20.55
N PHE A 243 -8.37 0.80 19.56
CA PHE A 243 -9.03 1.64 18.57
C PHE A 243 -10.53 1.44 18.68
N PHE A 244 -11.25 2.54 18.88
CA PHE A 244 -12.71 2.59 18.95
C PHE A 244 -13.33 2.82 17.57
N THR A 245 -12.76 2.17 16.55
CA THR A 245 -13.23 2.24 15.17
C THR A 245 -13.01 0.89 14.50
N THR A 246 -13.97 0.52 13.65
CA THR A 246 -13.89 -0.70 12.85
C THR A 246 -12.82 -0.57 11.77
N PHE A 247 -12.21 -1.70 11.43
CA PHE A 247 -11.17 -1.77 10.42
C PHE A 247 -11.68 -2.55 9.22
N ALA A 248 -11.44 -2.01 8.02
CA ALA A 248 -11.82 -2.64 6.76
C ALA A 248 -10.72 -2.50 5.71
N GLN A 249 -10.57 -3.52 4.84
CA GLN A 249 -9.51 -3.57 3.83
C GLN A 249 -9.61 -2.47 2.76
N TRP A 250 -10.79 -1.91 2.56
CA TRP A 250 -11.07 -0.86 1.57
C TRP A 250 -10.96 0.56 2.17
N ALA A 251 -10.83 0.68 3.50
CA ALA A 251 -10.86 1.96 4.19
C ALA A 251 -9.47 2.55 4.38
N GLU A 252 -9.24 3.74 3.80
CA GLU A 252 -7.96 4.47 3.92
C GLU A 252 -7.61 4.79 5.37
N ALA A 253 -8.60 5.12 6.20
CA ALA A 253 -8.43 5.34 7.63
C ALA A 253 -7.85 4.10 8.34
N SER A 254 -8.33 2.90 7.99
CA SER A 254 -7.80 1.65 8.53
C SER A 254 -6.35 1.41 8.10
N ILE A 255 -6.02 1.68 6.84
CA ILE A 255 -4.64 1.57 6.33
C ILE A 255 -3.70 2.53 7.07
N TYR A 256 -4.12 3.79 7.24
CA TYR A 256 -3.37 4.79 8.02
C TYR A 256 -3.15 4.31 9.46
N MET A 257 -4.21 3.87 10.14
CA MET A 257 -4.15 3.44 11.53
C MET A 257 -3.38 2.14 11.73
N ASN A 258 -3.30 1.28 10.71
CA ASN A 258 -2.43 0.10 10.76
C ASN A 258 -0.97 0.49 10.96
N HIS A 259 -0.53 1.59 10.37
CA HIS A 259 0.83 2.09 10.58
C HIS A 259 1.08 2.58 12.02
N ILE A 260 0.05 2.99 12.76
CA ILE A 260 0.17 3.37 14.18
C ILE A 260 0.48 2.13 15.01
N TRP A 261 -0.45 1.16 15.01
CA TRP A 261 -0.34 0.03 15.91
C TRP A 261 0.81 -0.89 15.56
N ILE A 262 1.16 -1.07 14.27
CA ILE A 262 2.31 -1.91 13.87
C ILE A 262 3.60 -1.36 14.50
N ASN A 263 3.85 -0.05 14.36
CA ASN A 263 5.06 0.55 14.89
C ASN A 263 5.08 0.54 16.42
N TRP A 264 3.93 0.77 17.06
CA TRP A 264 3.83 0.67 18.52
C TRP A 264 4.04 -0.77 18.99
N ALA A 265 3.32 -1.74 18.45
CA ALA A 265 3.38 -3.14 18.85
C ALA A 265 4.80 -3.71 18.78
N PHE A 266 5.49 -3.47 17.66
CA PHE A 266 6.85 -3.96 17.41
C PHE A 266 7.94 -3.00 17.92
N ARG A 267 7.59 -1.91 18.60
CA ARG A 267 8.53 -0.92 19.14
C ARG A 267 9.50 -0.39 18.07
N GLY A 268 9.01 -0.25 16.84
CA GLY A 268 9.79 0.17 15.67
C GLY A 268 10.74 -0.87 15.08
N ILE A 269 10.83 -2.09 15.64
CA ILE A 269 11.67 -3.17 15.11
C ILE A 269 10.80 -4.09 14.26
N ILE A 270 10.69 -3.78 12.97
CA ILE A 270 9.82 -4.49 12.05
C ILE A 270 10.64 -5.51 11.24
N PRO A 271 10.26 -6.80 11.21
CA PRO A 271 10.88 -7.80 10.34
C PRO A 271 10.43 -7.59 8.89
N GLY A 272 10.91 -6.52 8.26
CA GLY A 272 10.42 -6.13 6.95
C GLY A 272 10.88 -4.77 6.46
N ARG A 273 10.17 -4.22 5.49
CA ARG A 273 10.46 -2.92 4.86
C ARG A 273 9.19 -2.12 4.67
N ARG A 274 9.22 -0.85 5.05
CA ARG A 274 8.18 0.12 4.66
C ARG A 274 8.72 1.01 3.54
N GLN A 275 8.15 0.87 2.34
CA GLN A 275 8.46 1.72 1.20
C GLN A 275 7.17 1.99 0.43
N VAL A 276 6.99 3.23 -0.04
CA VAL A 276 5.96 3.60 -1.00
C VAL A 276 6.65 3.80 -2.34
N LEU A 277 6.23 3.04 -3.34
CA LEU A 277 6.65 3.23 -4.73
C LEU A 277 5.50 3.93 -5.46
N LEU A 278 5.81 5.02 -6.15
CA LEU A 278 4.86 5.75 -6.98
C LEU A 278 5.32 5.68 -8.43
N GLY A 279 4.85 4.66 -9.15
CA GLY A 279 5.09 4.52 -10.59
C GLY A 279 4.12 5.40 -11.38
N LEU A 280 4.65 6.22 -12.29
CA LEU A 280 3.89 7.15 -13.12
C LEU A 280 4.24 6.90 -14.58
N GLN A 281 3.65 5.85 -15.15
CA GLN A 281 3.82 5.51 -16.57
C GLN A 281 2.91 6.37 -17.44
N VAL A 282 3.47 6.87 -18.56
CA VAL A 282 2.77 7.64 -19.58
C VAL A 282 2.98 6.95 -20.92
N ASP A 283 1.94 6.29 -21.40
CA ASP A 283 1.93 5.54 -22.65
C ASP A 283 1.88 6.47 -23.86
N ASP A 284 2.02 5.89 -25.05
CA ASP A 284 1.84 6.54 -26.36
C ASP A 284 2.78 7.72 -26.66
N LEU A 285 3.98 7.78 -26.04
CA LEU A 285 4.95 8.81 -26.38
C LEU A 285 5.33 8.70 -27.88
N LEU A 286 5.27 9.86 -28.54
CA LEU A 286 5.43 10.09 -29.99
C LEU A 286 4.16 9.85 -30.83
N LEU A 287 3.11 9.21 -30.32
CA LEU A 287 1.88 8.99 -31.07
C LEU A 287 0.89 10.16 -30.91
N PRO A 288 0.08 10.43 -31.94
CA PRO A 288 -1.11 11.25 -31.82
C PRO A 288 -2.31 10.36 -31.39
N THR A 289 -3.07 10.76 -30.37
CA THR A 289 -4.22 9.99 -29.86
C THR A 289 -5.55 10.76 -29.99
N ALA A 290 -6.64 10.04 -30.22
CA ALA A 290 -7.96 10.66 -30.38
C ALA A 290 -8.49 11.16 -29.02
N VAL A 291 -8.97 12.40 -28.97
CA VAL A 291 -9.51 12.98 -27.74
C VAL A 291 -10.96 12.50 -27.56
N TYR A 292 -11.28 11.81 -26.48
CA TYR A 292 -12.63 11.23 -26.29
C TYR A 292 -13.76 12.27 -26.40
N ALA A 293 -13.61 13.41 -25.74
CA ALA A 293 -14.65 14.44 -25.66
C ALA A 293 -14.70 15.38 -26.89
N ALA A 294 -13.83 15.19 -27.89
CA ALA A 294 -13.71 16.11 -29.01
C ALA A 294 -13.23 15.42 -30.29
N ASN A 295 -13.74 15.82 -31.45
CA ASN A 295 -13.40 15.18 -32.72
C ASN A 295 -12.06 15.67 -33.31
N TYR A 296 -10.97 15.54 -32.54
CA TYR A 296 -9.61 15.81 -33.02
C TYR A 296 -8.60 14.85 -32.38
N THR A 297 -7.43 14.77 -32.99
CA THR A 297 -6.28 14.02 -32.48
C THR A 297 -5.29 14.97 -31.86
N TYR A 298 -4.80 14.65 -30.67
CA TYR A 298 -3.79 15.44 -29.97
C TYR A 298 -2.47 14.68 -29.91
N ARG A 299 -1.37 15.41 -30.05
CA ARG A 299 -0.01 14.92 -29.88
C ARG A 299 0.71 15.84 -28.92
N LEU A 300 1.42 15.26 -27.96
CA LEU A 300 2.26 15.99 -27.01
C LEU A 300 3.19 16.98 -27.72
N THR A 301 3.30 18.21 -27.22
CA THR A 301 4.21 19.23 -27.77
C THR A 301 5.45 19.41 -26.90
N VAL A 302 6.46 20.12 -27.41
CA VAL A 302 7.68 20.45 -26.65
C VAL A 302 7.33 21.25 -25.39
N ASP A 303 6.40 22.20 -25.49
CA ASP A 303 5.99 23.03 -24.36
C ASP A 303 5.34 22.19 -23.26
N ASP A 304 4.54 21.18 -23.63
CA ASP A 304 3.95 20.24 -22.66
C ASP A 304 5.04 19.44 -21.94
N VAL A 305 6.03 18.92 -22.67
CA VAL A 305 7.17 18.19 -22.09
C VAL A 305 7.97 19.08 -21.14
N VAL A 306 8.27 20.33 -21.53
CA VAL A 306 8.96 21.33 -20.69
C VAL A 306 8.18 21.59 -19.40
N ASN A 307 6.86 21.76 -19.50
CA ASN A 307 6.02 22.04 -18.34
C ASN A 307 5.99 20.86 -17.36
N HIS A 308 5.90 19.62 -17.84
CA HIS A 308 5.98 18.43 -16.99
C HIS A 308 7.37 18.27 -16.36
N ALA A 309 8.45 18.58 -17.08
CA ALA A 309 9.81 18.54 -16.55
C ALA A 309 9.98 19.55 -15.40
N LYS A 310 9.50 20.79 -15.60
CA LYS A 310 9.50 21.83 -14.55
C LYS A 310 8.67 21.42 -13.33
N TRP A 311 7.48 20.86 -13.55
CA TRP A 311 6.63 20.34 -12.48
C TRP A 311 7.32 19.23 -11.68
N GLN A 312 7.98 18.28 -12.35
CA GLN A 312 8.68 17.18 -11.69
C GLN A 312 9.86 17.69 -10.85
N VAL A 313 10.64 18.64 -11.37
CA VAL A 313 11.74 19.28 -10.64
C VAL A 313 11.22 20.01 -9.40
N ASP A 314 10.16 20.81 -9.54
CA ASP A 314 9.51 21.51 -8.41
C ASP A 314 8.96 20.51 -7.37
N LEU A 315 8.27 19.46 -7.80
CA LEU A 315 7.72 18.44 -6.92
C LEU A 315 8.83 17.76 -6.11
N ASN A 316 9.93 17.35 -6.74
CA ASN A 316 11.06 16.75 -6.04
C ASN A 316 11.71 17.72 -5.06
N LYS A 317 11.81 19.02 -5.39
CA LYS A 317 12.29 20.04 -4.45
C LYS A 317 11.40 20.14 -3.20
N ARG A 318 10.08 20.15 -3.37
CA ARG A 318 9.12 20.16 -2.25
C ARG A 318 9.14 18.86 -1.44
N LEU A 319 9.31 17.71 -2.10
CA LEU A 319 9.41 16.41 -1.43
C LEU A 319 10.73 16.27 -0.66
N ALA A 320 11.86 16.70 -1.22
CA ALA A 320 13.14 16.68 -0.50
C ALA A 320 13.08 17.46 0.82
N ALA A 321 12.34 18.57 0.85
CA ALA A 321 12.13 19.36 2.07
C ALA A 321 11.17 18.72 3.08
N SER A 322 10.12 18.03 2.62
CA SER A 322 9.03 17.54 3.48
C SER A 322 9.07 16.03 3.79
N ASN A 323 9.83 15.28 3.01
CA ASN A 323 10.06 13.84 3.09
C ASN A 323 11.42 13.46 2.44
N PRO A 324 12.55 13.73 3.11
CA PRO A 324 13.89 13.46 2.58
C PRO A 324 14.07 12.01 2.10
N GLY A 325 14.74 11.84 0.96
CA GLY A 325 14.90 10.54 0.29
C GLY A 325 13.79 10.19 -0.70
N SER A 326 12.80 11.06 -0.89
CA SER A 326 11.82 10.94 -1.97
C SER A 326 12.45 11.24 -3.34
N GLU A 327 12.03 10.49 -4.35
CA GLU A 327 12.33 10.75 -5.75
C GLU A 327 11.11 10.37 -6.58
N VAL A 328 10.61 11.31 -7.38
CA VAL A 328 9.49 11.11 -8.30
C VAL A 328 9.95 11.39 -9.72
N PHE A 329 9.64 10.49 -10.63
CA PHE A 329 9.86 10.71 -12.05
C PHE A 329 8.71 10.13 -12.87
N LEU A 330 8.44 10.75 -14.02
CA LEU A 330 7.60 10.18 -15.07
C LEU A 330 8.39 9.15 -15.86
N GLU A 331 7.78 8.02 -16.18
CA GLU A 331 8.32 6.99 -17.08
C GLU A 331 7.48 6.98 -18.36
N PHE A 332 8.07 7.30 -19.50
CA PHE A 332 7.34 7.34 -20.77
C PHE A 332 7.52 6.02 -21.55
N GLY A 333 6.39 5.45 -21.97
CA GLY A 333 6.31 4.37 -22.94
C GLY A 333 6.38 4.94 -24.36
N PHE A 334 7.42 4.63 -25.14
CA PHE A 334 7.60 5.22 -26.47
C PHE A 334 7.29 4.27 -27.63
N ASN A 335 6.77 4.85 -28.71
CA ASN A 335 6.49 4.19 -29.98
C ASN A 335 7.28 4.83 -31.12
N GLY A 336 8.37 4.19 -31.55
CA GLY A 336 9.29 4.76 -32.53
C GLY A 336 8.65 5.14 -33.87
N ASN A 337 7.61 4.42 -34.31
CA ASN A 337 6.91 4.74 -35.55
C ASN A 337 6.24 6.12 -35.51
N GLY A 338 5.89 6.61 -34.32
CA GLY A 338 5.30 7.93 -34.11
C GLY A 338 6.16 9.09 -34.60
N ALA A 339 7.50 8.96 -34.52
CA ALA A 339 8.41 9.96 -35.07
C ALA A 339 8.32 10.03 -36.60
N PHE A 340 8.24 8.87 -37.26
CA PHE A 340 8.12 8.81 -38.72
C PHE A 340 6.73 9.21 -39.22
N ILE A 341 5.69 8.96 -38.41
CA ILE A 341 4.35 9.52 -38.67
C ILE A 341 4.42 11.05 -38.67
N TYR A 342 5.09 11.66 -37.69
CA TYR A 342 5.27 13.11 -37.63
C TYR A 342 5.99 13.66 -38.88
N ASP A 343 7.10 13.04 -39.29
CA ASP A 343 7.84 13.39 -40.51
C ASP A 343 6.95 13.40 -41.76
N GLN A 344 6.06 12.42 -41.86
CA GLN A 344 5.17 12.24 -43.00
C GLN A 344 3.97 13.20 -42.97
N THR A 345 3.27 13.30 -41.83
CA THR A 345 2.00 14.02 -41.75
C THR A 345 2.16 15.51 -41.49
N VAL A 346 3.23 15.91 -40.79
CA VAL A 346 3.50 17.31 -40.43
C VAL A 346 4.53 17.93 -41.37
N LEU A 347 5.68 17.29 -41.54
CA LEU A 347 6.80 17.85 -42.33
C LEU A 347 6.77 17.45 -43.81
N ARG A 348 6.06 16.37 -44.17
CA ARG A 348 5.93 15.84 -45.54
C ARG A 348 7.27 15.46 -46.18
N LEU A 349 8.19 14.92 -45.38
CA LEU A 349 9.55 14.55 -45.79
C LEU A 349 9.62 13.28 -46.65
N ASP A 350 8.53 12.52 -46.71
CA ASP A 350 8.34 11.40 -47.62
C ASP A 350 8.21 11.87 -49.08
N LYS A 351 7.53 13.00 -49.31
CA LYS A 351 7.18 13.49 -50.65
C LYS A 351 8.37 13.92 -51.50
N ASN A 352 9.49 14.26 -50.86
CA ASN A 352 10.74 14.64 -51.52
C ASN A 352 11.84 13.56 -51.34
N GLY A 353 11.50 12.40 -50.78
CA GLY A 353 12.43 11.29 -50.56
C GLY A 353 13.46 11.53 -49.44
N THR A 354 13.26 12.53 -48.58
CA THR A 354 14.20 12.82 -47.48
C THR A 354 14.18 11.75 -46.40
N CYS A 355 12.98 11.25 -46.08
CA CYS A 355 12.76 10.20 -45.09
C CYS A 355 11.82 9.12 -45.64
N PRO A 356 12.09 7.82 -45.39
CA PRO A 356 11.14 6.76 -45.75
C PRO A 356 9.79 6.92 -45.04
N ILE A 357 8.73 6.39 -45.64
CA ILE A 357 7.38 6.41 -45.03
C ILE A 357 7.38 5.67 -43.69
N SER A 358 6.48 6.06 -42.79
CA SER A 358 6.20 5.30 -41.57
C SER A 358 5.63 3.91 -41.88
N VAL A 359 5.69 2.98 -40.93
CA VAL A 359 5.00 1.69 -41.07
C VAL A 359 3.50 1.95 -41.03
N THR A 360 2.80 1.41 -42.03
CA THR A 360 1.34 1.42 -42.13
C THR A 360 0.86 -0.01 -42.35
N TYR A 361 -0.18 -0.42 -41.63
CA TYR A 361 -0.73 -1.76 -41.75
C TYR A 361 -1.36 -2.02 -43.13
N THR A 362 -1.29 -3.26 -43.61
CA THR A 362 -1.90 -3.70 -44.87
C THR A 362 -3.42 -3.87 -44.77
N GLY A 363 -3.99 -3.77 -43.56
CA GLY A 363 -5.40 -3.90 -43.28
C GLY A 363 -5.78 -3.37 -41.90
N PRO A 364 -7.08 -3.39 -41.55
CA PRO A 364 -7.54 -2.99 -40.23
C PRO A 364 -7.04 -3.98 -39.17
N GLN A 365 -6.70 -3.47 -37.98
CA GLN A 365 -6.38 -4.33 -36.84
C GLN A 365 -7.63 -5.12 -36.39
N PRO A 366 -7.53 -6.45 -36.18
CA PRO A 366 -8.66 -7.23 -35.70
C PRO A 366 -8.99 -6.85 -34.24
N VAL A 367 -10.28 -6.71 -33.96
CA VAL A 367 -10.79 -6.46 -32.61
C VAL A 367 -11.10 -7.80 -31.94
N THR A 368 -10.55 -8.04 -30.75
CA THR A 368 -10.83 -9.23 -29.95
C THR A 368 -11.52 -8.85 -28.65
N SER A 369 -12.16 -9.81 -27.99
CA SER A 369 -12.59 -9.64 -26.60
C SER A 369 -11.38 -9.48 -25.68
N LEU A 370 -11.60 -8.91 -24.48
CA LEU A 370 -10.64 -9.04 -23.38
C LEU A 370 -10.39 -10.52 -23.10
N GLU A 371 -9.15 -10.82 -22.67
CA GLU A 371 -8.67 -12.17 -22.36
C GLU A 371 -8.72 -13.18 -23.51
N TYR A 372 -8.79 -12.69 -24.76
CA TYR A 372 -8.67 -13.53 -25.93
C TYR A 372 -7.32 -14.28 -25.93
N ALA A 373 -7.40 -15.60 -25.83
CA ALA A 373 -6.25 -16.49 -25.92
C ALA A 373 -6.11 -17.00 -27.36
N LYS A 374 -5.10 -16.50 -28.07
CA LYS A 374 -4.87 -16.89 -29.46
C LYS A 374 -4.35 -18.34 -29.55
N PRO A 375 -4.92 -19.20 -30.41
CA PRO A 375 -4.31 -20.48 -30.73
C PRO A 375 -2.89 -20.28 -31.29
N PRO A 376 -1.84 -20.89 -30.71
CA PRO A 376 -0.46 -20.72 -31.18
C PRO A 376 -0.29 -21.09 -32.66
N GLY A 377 0.52 -20.33 -33.40
CA GLY A 377 0.79 -20.54 -34.82
C GLY A 377 -0.29 -20.00 -35.77
N THR A 378 -1.34 -19.35 -35.24
CA THR A 378 -2.39 -18.70 -36.03
C THR A 378 -2.23 -17.17 -36.06
N GLY A 379 -3.07 -16.49 -36.82
CA GLY A 379 -3.03 -15.04 -37.05
C GLY A 379 -2.61 -14.69 -38.48
N ASN A 380 -2.67 -13.41 -38.81
CA ASN A 380 -2.19 -12.88 -40.10
C ASN A 380 -1.30 -11.68 -39.83
N ASP A 381 -0.24 -11.54 -40.63
CA ASP A 381 0.60 -10.35 -40.58
C ASP A 381 -0.20 -9.13 -41.09
N LEU A 382 -0.13 -8.03 -40.36
CA LEU A 382 -0.61 -6.71 -40.74
C LEU A 382 0.53 -5.81 -41.21
N TRP A 383 1.76 -6.09 -40.80
CA TRP A 383 2.91 -5.37 -41.32
C TRP A 383 3.21 -5.74 -42.78
N PRO A 384 3.64 -4.78 -43.63
CA PRO A 384 4.03 -5.07 -45.00
C PRO A 384 5.15 -6.13 -45.07
N ALA A 385 5.02 -7.11 -45.98
CA ALA A 385 5.93 -8.26 -46.07
C ALA A 385 7.40 -7.87 -46.35
N ASN A 386 7.64 -6.76 -47.04
CA ASN A 386 8.99 -6.28 -47.40
C ASN A 386 9.46 -5.10 -46.52
N GLN A 387 8.86 -4.89 -45.34
CA GLN A 387 9.24 -3.78 -44.49
C GLN A 387 10.63 -4.03 -43.85
N THR A 388 11.60 -3.17 -44.15
CA THR A 388 12.94 -3.17 -43.52
C THR A 388 13.15 -1.90 -42.70
N TYR A 389 13.85 -1.97 -41.56
CA TYR A 389 14.25 -0.78 -40.82
C TYR A 389 15.33 0.00 -41.61
N ASN A 390 14.93 1.02 -42.36
CA ASN A 390 15.80 1.77 -43.27
C ASN A 390 15.76 3.30 -43.08
N TRP A 391 15.16 3.79 -41.99
CA TRP A 391 15.16 5.22 -41.67
C TRP A 391 16.56 5.70 -41.26
N PRO A 392 17.09 6.74 -41.93
CA PRO A 392 18.31 7.42 -41.49
C PRO A 392 18.13 8.07 -40.11
N ASP A 393 19.18 8.11 -39.30
CA ASP A 393 19.12 8.66 -37.92
C ASP A 393 18.63 10.12 -37.90
N LYS A 394 18.98 10.91 -38.92
CA LYS A 394 18.49 12.30 -39.06
C LYS A 394 16.95 12.40 -39.09
N CYS A 395 16.25 11.38 -39.57
CA CYS A 395 14.79 11.39 -39.65
C CYS A 395 14.16 11.32 -38.26
N ILE A 396 14.74 10.53 -37.36
CA ILE A 396 14.30 10.49 -35.95
C ILE A 396 14.32 11.88 -35.32
N PHE A 397 15.35 12.68 -35.61
CA PHE A 397 15.57 13.98 -34.96
C PHE A 397 14.89 15.18 -35.65
N TYR A 398 14.16 14.96 -36.74
CA TYR A 398 13.24 15.98 -37.27
C TYR A 398 12.01 16.13 -36.38
N ASP A 399 11.63 15.07 -35.66
CA ASP A 399 10.63 15.15 -34.60
C ASP A 399 11.20 15.90 -33.38
N PRO A 400 10.62 17.05 -33.02
CA PRO A 400 11.13 17.85 -31.91
C PRO A 400 10.99 17.14 -30.55
N ILE A 401 10.04 16.22 -30.39
CA ILE A 401 9.89 15.43 -29.15
C ILE A 401 10.99 14.39 -29.07
N ALA A 402 11.23 13.62 -30.14
CA ALA A 402 12.31 12.63 -30.16
C ALA A 402 13.67 13.29 -29.90
N LYS A 403 13.93 14.45 -30.51
CA LYS A 403 15.14 15.25 -30.25
C LYS A 403 15.25 15.73 -28.79
N MET A 404 14.15 16.11 -28.16
CA MET A 404 14.19 16.56 -26.76
C MET A 404 14.49 15.41 -25.78
N PHE A 405 13.96 14.22 -26.05
CA PHE A 405 14.19 13.01 -25.24
C PHE A 405 15.57 12.37 -25.47
N SER A 406 16.24 12.68 -26.59
CA SER A 406 17.58 12.14 -26.90
C SER A 406 18.74 12.87 -26.20
N GLN A 407 18.48 13.93 -25.45
CA GLN A 407 19.52 14.77 -24.85
C GLN A 407 19.21 15.14 -23.41
N ASN A 408 20.28 15.29 -22.61
CA ASN A 408 20.19 15.76 -21.23
C ASN A 408 19.84 17.25 -21.19
N ASN A 409 19.21 17.68 -20.10
CA ASN A 409 19.03 19.09 -19.83
C ASN A 409 20.38 19.78 -19.54
N THR A 410 20.74 20.76 -20.36
CA THR A 410 21.92 21.61 -20.16
C THR A 410 21.57 23.08 -19.91
N GLY A 411 20.29 23.44 -20.05
CA GLY A 411 19.80 24.82 -19.97
C GLY A 411 19.41 25.29 -18.57
N GLY A 412 19.65 24.50 -17.52
CA GLY A 412 19.19 24.80 -16.16
C GLY A 412 17.67 24.85 -16.11
N ASP A 413 17.09 25.99 -15.72
CA ASP A 413 15.63 26.19 -15.68
C ASP A 413 15.00 26.32 -17.08
N ASN A 414 15.80 26.62 -18.11
CA ASN A 414 15.39 26.65 -19.50
C ASN A 414 15.55 25.25 -20.12
N ILE A 415 14.66 24.34 -19.72
CA ILE A 415 14.67 22.93 -20.12
C ILE A 415 14.84 22.80 -21.65
N ASN A 416 15.94 22.19 -22.08
CA ASN A 416 16.26 21.96 -23.49
C ASN A 416 16.47 20.47 -23.84
N GLY A 417 16.41 19.59 -22.84
CA GLY A 417 16.51 18.13 -22.96
C GLY A 417 15.89 17.48 -21.72
N VAL A 418 15.49 16.21 -21.81
CA VAL A 418 14.81 15.50 -20.70
C VAL A 418 15.30 14.08 -20.45
N SER A 419 16.36 13.63 -21.13
CA SER A 419 16.89 12.26 -21.02
C SER A 419 17.43 11.91 -19.62
N ASP A 420 17.79 12.91 -18.83
CA ASP A 420 18.23 12.79 -17.43
C ASP A 420 17.10 13.00 -16.41
N LEU A 421 15.95 13.51 -16.85
CA LEU A 421 14.82 13.85 -16.00
C LEU A 421 13.78 12.72 -15.98
N PHE A 422 13.37 12.22 -17.13
CA PHE A 422 12.37 11.16 -17.26
C PHE A 422 13.00 9.78 -17.37
N ALA A 423 12.18 8.75 -17.13
CA ALA A 423 12.50 7.37 -17.46
C ALA A 423 11.87 6.97 -18.80
N LEU A 424 12.45 5.96 -19.45
CA LEU A 424 11.97 5.45 -20.73
C LEU A 424 11.83 3.94 -20.73
N VAL A 425 10.74 3.46 -21.34
CA VAL A 425 10.46 2.04 -21.57
C VAL A 425 9.81 1.88 -22.95
N SER A 426 10.06 0.74 -23.61
CA SER A 426 9.43 0.46 -24.89
C SER A 426 7.91 0.33 -24.70
N HIS A 427 7.14 0.89 -25.64
CA HIS A 427 5.69 0.65 -25.75
C HIS A 427 5.32 -0.01 -27.08
N THR A 428 6.24 -0.79 -27.67
CA THR A 428 6.21 -1.33 -29.05
C THR A 428 6.40 -0.27 -30.12
N PHE A 429 6.69 -0.66 -31.36
CA PHE A 429 7.11 0.27 -32.40
C PHE A 429 5.92 1.05 -32.99
N THR A 430 4.85 0.35 -33.38
CA THR A 430 3.68 0.93 -34.07
C THR A 430 2.41 0.95 -33.23
N HIS A 431 2.46 0.42 -32.01
CA HIS A 431 1.29 0.23 -31.14
C HIS A 431 0.26 -0.71 -31.79
N GLU A 432 0.73 -1.84 -32.32
CA GLU A 432 -0.14 -2.89 -32.85
C GLU A 432 -0.77 -3.71 -31.72
N GLY A 433 -2.10 -3.86 -31.69
CA GLY A 433 -2.76 -4.69 -30.69
C GLY A 433 -2.37 -6.16 -30.83
N GLU A 434 -1.68 -6.73 -29.85
CA GLU A 434 -0.99 -8.02 -29.97
C GLU A 434 -1.86 -9.25 -29.66
N ASN A 435 -3.16 -9.10 -29.45
CA ASN A 435 -4.04 -10.23 -29.11
C ASN A 435 -4.14 -11.28 -30.24
N PRO A 436 -4.45 -10.91 -31.51
CA PRO A 436 -4.60 -11.87 -32.60
C PRO A 436 -3.41 -11.94 -33.57
N ILE A 437 -2.32 -11.20 -33.31
CA ILE A 437 -1.21 -11.05 -34.28
C ILE A 437 -0.27 -12.26 -34.27
N THR A 438 0.54 -12.37 -35.32
CA THR A 438 1.54 -13.44 -35.49
C THR A 438 2.80 -13.20 -34.65
N TYR A 439 3.63 -14.23 -34.53
CA TYR A 439 4.99 -14.10 -33.97
C TYR A 439 5.82 -13.07 -34.76
N ALA A 440 5.67 -13.02 -36.09
CA ALA A 440 6.49 -12.18 -36.96
C ALA A 440 6.21 -10.68 -36.70
N ASP A 441 4.93 -10.31 -36.55
CA ASP A 441 4.54 -8.93 -36.23
C ASP A 441 4.97 -8.54 -34.82
N SER A 442 4.69 -9.37 -33.82
CA SER A 442 5.12 -9.11 -32.44
C SER A 442 6.66 -8.98 -32.34
N LYS A 443 7.41 -9.81 -33.08
CA LYS A 443 8.87 -9.68 -33.14
C LYS A 443 9.30 -8.37 -33.78
N ARG A 444 8.64 -7.92 -34.85
CA ARG A 444 8.93 -6.63 -35.49
C ARG A 444 8.60 -5.47 -34.57
N GLU A 445 7.46 -5.51 -33.88
CA GLU A 445 7.05 -4.52 -32.89
C GLU A 445 8.13 -4.28 -31.82
N ILE A 446 8.70 -5.35 -31.27
CA ILE A 446 9.77 -5.21 -30.27
C ILE A 446 11.10 -4.80 -30.91
N THR A 447 11.55 -5.53 -31.93
CA THR A 447 12.92 -5.34 -32.47
C THR A 447 13.08 -4.02 -33.21
N TYR A 448 12.04 -3.49 -33.87
CA TYR A 448 12.11 -2.18 -34.50
C TYR A 448 12.13 -1.06 -33.47
N ASN A 449 11.43 -1.21 -32.33
CA ASN A 449 11.51 -0.24 -31.26
C ASN A 449 12.88 -0.30 -30.54
N GLN A 450 13.51 -1.47 -30.46
CA GLN A 450 14.89 -1.63 -29.99
C GLN A 450 15.92 -0.99 -30.95
N LEU A 451 15.69 -1.04 -32.26
CA LEU A 451 16.51 -0.33 -33.23
C LEU A 451 16.31 1.19 -33.13
N PHE A 452 15.05 1.63 -32.96
CA PHE A 452 14.72 3.03 -32.76
C PHE A 452 15.40 3.59 -31.51
N GLN A 453 15.26 2.94 -30.34
CA GLN A 453 15.82 3.44 -29.09
C GLN A 453 17.34 3.57 -29.11
N ALA A 454 18.04 2.69 -29.85
CA ALA A 454 19.49 2.76 -29.99
C ALA A 454 19.91 3.94 -30.88
N LYS A 455 19.16 4.21 -31.95
CA LYS A 455 19.43 5.31 -32.89
C LYS A 455 18.97 6.66 -32.36
N SER A 456 17.89 6.70 -31.57
CA SER A 456 17.38 7.89 -30.90
C SER A 456 18.10 8.23 -29.60
N LEU A 457 19.01 7.37 -29.13
CA LEU A 457 19.70 7.47 -27.83
C LEU A 457 18.76 7.34 -26.62
N PHE A 458 17.54 6.85 -26.80
CA PHE A 458 16.60 6.61 -25.69
C PHE A 458 17.12 5.54 -24.74
N ASP A 459 17.87 4.57 -25.25
CA ASP A 459 18.56 3.55 -24.43
C ASP A 459 19.73 4.11 -23.60
N LYS A 460 20.09 5.39 -23.81
CA LYS A 460 21.11 6.11 -23.03
C LYS A 460 20.51 7.05 -21.97
N ALA A 461 19.18 7.10 -21.86
CA ALA A 461 18.53 7.88 -20.81
C ALA A 461 19.00 7.43 -19.43
N LYS A 462 19.03 8.37 -18.48
CA LYS A 462 19.50 8.10 -17.10
C LYS A 462 18.73 6.95 -16.46
N ARG A 463 17.45 6.81 -16.79
CA ARG A 463 16.57 5.73 -16.34
C ARG A 463 15.96 5.09 -17.58
N PHE A 464 16.34 3.87 -17.87
CA PHE A 464 15.86 3.11 -19.01
C PHE A 464 15.56 1.67 -18.58
N SER A 465 14.45 1.11 -19.06
CA SER A 465 13.98 -0.24 -18.77
C SER A 465 14.28 -1.17 -19.95
N PRO A 466 15.48 -1.79 -20.05
CA PRO A 466 15.92 -2.54 -21.24
C PRO A 466 15.23 -3.88 -21.45
N ASN A 467 14.70 -4.47 -20.38
CA ASN A 467 14.06 -5.80 -20.40
C ASN A 467 12.55 -5.71 -20.12
N GLY A 468 11.99 -4.51 -20.12
CA GLY A 468 10.58 -4.24 -19.88
C GLY A 468 9.89 -3.72 -21.13
N VAL A 469 8.60 -4.04 -21.29
CA VAL A 469 7.72 -3.38 -22.26
C VAL A 469 6.40 -3.05 -21.56
N ILE A 470 5.82 -1.91 -21.89
CA ILE A 470 4.40 -1.68 -21.64
C ILE A 470 3.68 -2.28 -22.85
N PRO A 471 2.92 -3.38 -22.74
CA PRO A 471 2.25 -3.96 -23.90
C PRO A 471 1.21 -2.97 -24.46
N PRO A 472 1.05 -2.85 -25.78
CA PRO A 472 0.19 -1.84 -26.40
C PRO A 472 -1.26 -2.14 -26.03
N ALA A 473 -1.92 -1.18 -25.39
CA ALA A 473 -3.24 -1.36 -24.77
C ALA A 473 -3.39 -2.63 -23.89
N ILE A 474 -2.29 -3.10 -23.26
CA ILE A 474 -2.26 -4.30 -22.41
C ILE A 474 -2.76 -5.55 -23.17
N THR A 475 -2.37 -5.66 -24.44
CA THR A 475 -2.68 -6.80 -25.32
C THR A 475 -1.49 -7.77 -25.42
N GLY A 476 -1.71 -8.96 -25.98
CA GLY A 476 -0.66 -9.97 -26.17
C GLY A 476 -0.37 -10.85 -24.94
N LEU A 477 -0.87 -10.48 -23.75
CA LEU A 477 -0.66 -11.22 -22.49
C LEU A 477 -1.27 -12.64 -22.46
N HIS A 478 -2.11 -12.98 -23.46
CA HIS A 478 -2.66 -14.32 -23.69
C HIS A 478 -2.32 -14.87 -25.09
N ASN A 479 -1.37 -14.24 -25.80
CA ASN A 479 -0.86 -14.68 -27.08
C ASN A 479 0.53 -15.30 -26.89
N ALA A 480 0.59 -16.64 -26.92
CA ALA A 480 1.84 -17.37 -26.70
C ALA A 480 2.93 -17.02 -27.72
N ASP A 481 2.55 -16.70 -28.96
CA ASP A 481 3.50 -16.32 -30.01
C ASP A 481 4.09 -14.92 -29.76
N ALA A 482 3.28 -13.98 -29.27
CA ALA A 482 3.75 -12.66 -28.89
C ALA A 482 4.69 -12.73 -27.68
N ILE A 483 4.28 -13.44 -26.61
CA ILE A 483 5.12 -13.66 -25.43
C ILE A 483 6.45 -14.32 -25.81
N LYS A 484 6.43 -15.31 -26.70
CA LYS A 484 7.65 -15.93 -27.23
C LYS A 484 8.54 -14.91 -27.95
N ALA A 485 7.96 -14.07 -28.81
CA ALA A 485 8.71 -13.03 -29.52
C ALA A 485 9.34 -12.01 -28.56
N TRP A 486 8.59 -11.58 -27.53
CA TRP A 486 9.09 -10.69 -26.47
C TRP A 486 10.27 -11.31 -25.73
N MET A 487 10.13 -12.56 -25.24
CA MET A 487 11.18 -13.26 -24.50
C MET A 487 12.44 -13.49 -25.34
N GLU A 488 12.29 -13.89 -26.61
CA GLU A 488 13.43 -14.06 -27.52
C GLU A 488 14.13 -12.74 -27.87
N ALA A 489 13.42 -11.61 -27.78
CA ALA A 489 13.98 -10.27 -27.92
C ALA A 489 14.54 -9.69 -26.60
N GLY A 490 14.58 -10.48 -25.52
CA GLY A 490 15.14 -10.09 -24.23
C GLY A 490 14.19 -9.33 -23.30
N ILE A 491 12.89 -9.31 -23.61
CA ILE A 491 11.87 -8.73 -22.74
C ILE A 491 11.39 -9.79 -21.75
N ASN A 492 11.63 -9.54 -20.46
CA ASN A 492 11.33 -10.45 -19.36
C ASN A 492 10.19 -9.97 -18.46
N TYR A 493 9.86 -8.67 -18.55
CA TYR A 493 8.89 -8.03 -17.66
C TYR A 493 7.90 -7.20 -18.46
N VAL A 494 6.65 -7.22 -18.02
CA VAL A 494 5.55 -6.44 -18.58
C VAL A 494 4.72 -5.84 -17.46
N VAL A 495 3.98 -4.77 -17.78
CA VAL A 495 2.90 -4.29 -16.93
C VAL A 495 1.58 -4.92 -17.37
N GLY A 496 0.70 -5.21 -16.40
CA GLY A 496 -0.66 -5.68 -16.64
C GLY A 496 -1.70 -4.60 -16.35
N ASP A 497 -2.93 -5.01 -16.09
CA ASP A 497 -4.03 -4.12 -15.73
C ASP A 497 -4.77 -4.66 -14.50
N ASN A 498 -4.79 -3.87 -13.42
CA ASN A 498 -5.40 -4.27 -12.15
C ASN A 498 -6.94 -4.37 -12.20
N THR A 499 -7.59 -3.84 -13.24
CA THR A 499 -9.03 -4.04 -13.48
C THR A 499 -9.33 -5.44 -14.02
N ARG A 500 -8.32 -6.11 -14.59
CA ARG A 500 -8.41 -7.44 -15.21
C ARG A 500 -7.89 -8.51 -14.25
N ALA A 501 -8.80 -9.20 -13.59
CA ALA A 501 -8.45 -10.21 -12.58
C ALA A 501 -7.42 -11.26 -13.03
N PRO A 502 -7.45 -11.79 -14.28
CA PRO A 502 -6.46 -12.77 -14.75
C PRO A 502 -5.01 -12.24 -14.80
N LEU A 503 -4.81 -10.93 -14.84
CA LEU A 503 -3.49 -10.29 -14.92
C LEU A 503 -2.87 -9.98 -13.55
N ARG A 504 -3.52 -10.42 -12.47
CA ARG A 504 -3.04 -10.26 -11.09
C ARG A 504 -2.59 -11.60 -10.53
N ASN A 505 -1.66 -11.56 -9.59
CA ASN A 505 -1.36 -12.74 -8.79
C ASN A 505 -2.58 -13.10 -7.91
N GLN A 506 -3.01 -14.36 -7.92
CA GLN A 506 -4.21 -14.83 -7.20
C GLN A 506 -3.93 -15.30 -5.77
N VAL A 507 -2.67 -15.33 -5.34
CA VAL A 507 -2.23 -15.87 -4.03
C VAL A 507 -1.81 -14.75 -3.09
N ILE A 508 -0.96 -13.82 -3.56
CA ILE A 508 -0.44 -12.71 -2.76
C ILE A 508 -0.31 -11.44 -3.61
N ILE A 509 -0.71 -10.30 -3.04
CA ILE A 509 -0.66 -8.99 -3.71
C ILE A 509 0.79 -8.53 -3.93
N ILE A 510 1.69 -8.87 -3.01
CA ILE A 510 3.13 -8.58 -3.11
C ILE A 510 3.87 -9.90 -3.27
N GLN A 511 4.20 -10.25 -4.51
CA GLN A 511 5.16 -11.30 -4.81
C GLN A 511 6.46 -10.63 -5.24
N ARG A 512 7.52 -10.80 -4.45
CA ARG A 512 8.87 -10.45 -4.90
C ARG A 512 9.46 -11.70 -5.53
N LEU A 513 9.75 -11.62 -6.83
CA LEU A 513 10.62 -12.61 -7.47
C LEU A 513 12.01 -12.39 -6.86
N THR A 514 12.49 -13.37 -6.10
CA THR A 514 13.83 -13.39 -5.51
C THR A 514 14.87 -13.72 -6.55
#